data_AF-A0A7W7W9H4-F1
#
_entry.id   AF-A0A7W7W9H4-F1
#
_cell.length_a   1.000
_cell.length_b   1.000
_cell.length_c   1.000
_cell.angle_alpha   90.00
_cell.angle_beta   90.00
_cell.angle_gamma   90.00
#
_symmetry.space_group_name_H-M   'P 1'
#
loop_
_entity.id
_entity.type
_entity.pdbx_description
1 polymer ?
#
loop_
_entity_poly.entity_id
_entity_poly.type
_entity_poly.pdbx_seq_one_letter_code
_entity_poly.pdbx_strand_id
1 'polypeptide(L)'
;MHPDSPISATLVCWGNAWLTGQAGLDEAVDRVERLAGPQLVAGETGDLPLRAFLADLRVEGMRSLRLALPVPGDPLGLTGPPPFNSAAIEAGQAAIAVLPSRCLGLVPMRDRRGSSYAGVRWSVLEAGTSAPDVPSLAEAEHTLTLTMRSATDALLGVEGPAQGHRRVSAVDDGLAPGYPARAHRVAALAARLSAVLRIADDRGLTSAQLTTRSDALRDLDRAVRRARVAAHHAITEFV
;
A
#
# COMPACT_ATOMS: atom_id res chain seq x y z
N MET A 1 -0.87 0.73 15.86
CA MET A 1 -1.42 0.59 14.50
C MET A 1 -2.26 1.82 14.16
N HIS A 2 -1.96 2.73 13.22
CA HIS A 2 -3.03 3.58 12.62
C HIS A 2 -3.70 2.74 11.51
N PRO A 3 -5.00 2.89 11.20
CA PRO A 3 -5.61 2.15 10.08
C PRO A 3 -4.84 2.36 8.76
N ASP A 4 -4.10 3.47 8.68
CA ASP A 4 -3.38 3.92 7.48
C ASP A 4 -1.90 3.50 7.42
N SER A 5 -1.44 2.57 8.27
CA SER A 5 -0.05 2.11 8.18
C SER A 5 0.15 1.30 6.90
N PRO A 6 1.12 1.65 6.03
CA PRO A 6 1.31 0.98 4.75
C PRO A 6 2.15 -0.30 4.87
N ILE A 7 1.74 -1.18 5.78
CA ILE A 7 2.52 -2.37 6.13
C ILE A 7 2.58 -3.37 4.96
N SER A 8 1.48 -3.54 4.21
CA SER A 8 1.47 -4.37 3.00
C SER A 8 2.39 -3.82 1.92
N ALA A 9 2.49 -2.50 1.78
CA ALA A 9 3.41 -1.88 0.83
C ALA A 9 4.87 -2.17 1.20
N THR A 10 5.21 -2.08 2.48
CA THR A 10 6.55 -2.39 3.00
C THR A 10 6.89 -3.86 2.79
N LEU A 11 5.96 -4.78 3.11
CA LEU A 11 6.12 -6.21 2.88
C LEU A 11 6.36 -6.53 1.40
N VAL A 12 5.55 -5.98 0.49
CA VAL A 12 5.70 -6.21 -0.95
C VAL A 12 7.03 -5.66 -1.45
N CYS A 13 7.39 -4.45 -1.03
CA CYS A 13 8.61 -3.78 -1.44
C CYS A 13 9.86 -4.59 -1.07
N TRP A 14 10.01 -4.89 0.22
CA TRP A 14 11.19 -5.59 0.73
C TRP A 14 11.17 -7.08 0.40
N GLY A 15 9.99 -7.70 0.35
CA GLY A 15 9.84 -9.08 -0.08
C GLY A 15 10.25 -9.29 -1.54
N ASN A 16 9.89 -8.37 -2.45
CA ASN A 16 10.35 -8.45 -3.84
C ASN A 16 11.86 -8.16 -3.99
N ALA A 17 12.42 -7.22 -3.22
CA ALA A 17 13.86 -7.01 -3.18
C ALA A 17 14.60 -8.29 -2.72
N TRP A 18 14.04 -9.01 -1.74
CA TRP A 18 14.57 -10.32 -1.35
C TRP A 18 14.44 -11.37 -2.45
N LEU A 19 13.26 -11.48 -3.09
CA LEU A 19 13.04 -12.46 -4.17
C LEU A 19 13.96 -12.24 -5.38
N THR A 20 14.36 -11.00 -5.62
CA THR A 20 15.30 -10.60 -6.70
C THR A 20 16.77 -10.59 -6.25
N GLY A 21 17.07 -10.99 -5.02
CA GLY A 21 18.43 -11.09 -4.48
C GLY A 21 19.09 -9.77 -4.10
N GLN A 22 18.31 -8.68 -4.00
CA GLN A 22 18.78 -7.33 -3.66
C GLN A 22 18.84 -7.09 -2.14
N ALA A 23 18.15 -7.93 -1.36
CA ALA A 23 18.14 -7.90 0.11
C ALA A 23 18.06 -9.33 0.68
N GLY A 24 18.45 -9.50 1.94
CA GLY A 24 18.23 -10.74 2.68
C GLY A 24 16.81 -10.87 3.25
N LEU A 25 16.36 -12.09 3.54
CA LEU A 25 15.07 -12.31 4.22
C LEU A 25 15.04 -11.66 5.62
N ASP A 26 16.17 -11.66 6.32
CA ASP A 26 16.37 -10.98 7.61
C ASP A 26 16.11 -9.49 7.52
N GLU A 27 16.80 -8.81 6.61
CA GLU A 27 16.59 -7.40 6.36
C GLU A 27 15.15 -7.07 5.95
N ALA A 28 14.55 -7.90 5.09
CA ALA A 28 13.19 -7.67 4.62
C ALA A 28 12.16 -7.71 5.76
N VAL A 29 12.25 -8.72 6.64
CA VAL A 29 11.35 -8.84 7.80
C VAL A 29 11.61 -7.75 8.82
N ASP A 30 12.88 -7.42 9.10
CA ASP A 30 13.26 -6.38 10.06
C ASP A 30 12.69 -5.00 9.65
N ARG A 31 12.59 -4.74 8.34
CA ARG A 31 11.98 -3.51 7.81
C ARG A 31 10.48 -3.45 8.06
N VAL A 32 9.78 -4.57 7.89
CA VAL A 32 8.35 -4.67 8.20
C VAL A 32 8.13 -4.52 9.71
N GLU A 33 8.95 -5.17 10.53
CA GLU A 33 8.86 -5.12 11.99
C GLU A 33 9.18 -3.74 12.57
N ARG A 34 10.15 -3.02 11.98
CA ARG A 34 10.45 -1.64 12.39
C ARG A 34 9.26 -0.70 12.21
N LEU A 35 8.42 -0.95 11.20
CA LEU A 35 7.26 -0.10 10.91
C LEU A 35 6.08 -0.39 11.84
N ALA A 36 5.81 -1.66 12.17
CA ALA A 36 4.56 -2.04 12.83
C ALA A 36 4.70 -3.03 14.00
N GLY A 37 5.92 -3.26 14.49
CA GLY A 37 6.21 -4.21 15.56
C GLY A 37 6.22 -5.67 15.07
N PRO A 38 6.20 -6.65 15.99
CA PRO A 38 6.30 -8.07 15.64
C PRO A 38 5.24 -8.51 14.62
N GLN A 39 5.65 -9.39 13.68
CA GLN A 39 4.80 -9.85 12.58
C GLN A 39 4.50 -11.34 12.70
N LEU A 40 3.23 -11.69 12.86
CA LEU A 40 2.75 -13.07 12.94
C LEU A 40 1.81 -13.38 11.78
N VAL A 41 1.86 -14.59 11.25
CA VAL A 41 0.93 -15.08 10.23
C VAL A 41 0.04 -16.12 10.87
N ALA A 42 -1.27 -16.02 10.66
CA ALA A 42 -2.22 -17.01 11.14
C ALA A 42 -2.05 -18.32 10.36
N GLY A 43 -1.63 -19.39 11.04
CA GLY A 43 -1.57 -20.74 10.51
C GLY A 43 -2.65 -21.65 11.11
N GLU A 44 -2.83 -22.83 10.50
CA GLU A 44 -3.84 -23.81 10.94
C GLU A 44 -3.57 -24.37 12.35
N THR A 45 -2.29 -24.61 12.66
CA THR A 45 -1.84 -25.18 13.95
C THR A 45 -1.42 -24.13 14.97
N GLY A 46 -1.50 -22.85 14.62
CA GLY A 46 -1.02 -21.73 15.42
C GLY A 46 -0.35 -20.65 14.60
N ASP A 47 0.01 -19.56 15.27
CA ASP A 47 0.68 -18.44 14.61
C ASP A 47 2.14 -18.75 14.38
N LEU A 48 2.65 -18.36 13.22
CA LEU A 48 4.06 -18.46 12.88
C LEU A 48 4.66 -17.09 12.59
N PRO A 49 5.96 -16.88 12.85
CA PRO A 49 6.65 -15.66 12.45
C PRO A 49 6.57 -15.43 10.94
N LEU A 50 6.40 -14.17 10.52
CA LEU A 50 6.38 -13.79 9.10
C LEU A 50 7.60 -14.31 8.32
N ARG A 51 8.78 -14.31 8.98
CA ARG A 51 10.02 -14.87 8.43
C ARG A 51 9.87 -16.32 7.99
N ALA A 52 9.33 -17.17 8.87
CA ALA A 52 9.16 -18.59 8.59
C ALA A 52 8.17 -18.80 7.44
N PHE A 53 7.03 -18.09 7.49
CA PHE A 53 6.02 -18.14 6.45
C PHE A 53 6.57 -17.78 5.05
N LEU A 54 7.34 -16.69 4.96
CA LEU A 54 7.94 -16.28 3.70
C LEU A 54 8.96 -17.31 3.18
N ALA A 55 9.79 -17.87 4.07
CA ALA A 55 10.75 -18.91 3.72
C ALA A 55 10.05 -20.15 3.14
N ASP A 56 8.94 -20.59 3.75
CA ASP A 56 8.15 -21.72 3.26
C ASP A 56 7.57 -21.42 1.86
N LEU A 57 6.99 -20.24 1.66
CA LEU A 57 6.51 -19.81 0.34
C LEU A 57 7.62 -19.76 -0.72
N ARG A 58 8.85 -19.44 -0.33
CA ARG A 58 10.00 -19.45 -1.25
C ARG A 58 10.37 -20.86 -1.71
N VAL A 59 10.24 -21.86 -0.83
CA VAL A 59 10.41 -23.28 -1.14
C VAL A 59 9.28 -23.76 -2.06
N GLU A 60 8.04 -23.31 -1.82
CA GLU A 60 6.89 -23.57 -2.70
C GLU A 60 6.95 -22.85 -4.07
N GLY A 61 7.99 -22.04 -4.30
CA GLY A 61 8.24 -21.41 -5.59
C GLY A 61 7.54 -20.05 -5.78
N MET A 62 7.25 -19.32 -4.70
CA MET A 62 6.78 -17.93 -4.77
C MET A 62 7.71 -17.10 -5.66
N ARG A 63 7.11 -16.44 -6.65
CA ARG A 63 7.81 -15.67 -7.69
C ARG A 63 7.86 -14.18 -7.38
N SER A 64 6.77 -13.65 -6.82
CA SER A 64 6.60 -12.23 -6.56
C SER A 64 5.52 -11.98 -5.52
N LEU A 65 5.57 -10.82 -4.90
CA LEU A 65 4.49 -10.25 -4.11
C LEU A 65 3.85 -9.09 -4.90
N ARG A 66 2.52 -9.05 -4.93
CA ARG A 66 1.75 -7.93 -5.50
C ARG A 66 1.11 -7.13 -4.38
N LEU A 67 1.14 -5.81 -4.51
CA LEU A 67 0.41 -4.89 -3.63
C LEU A 67 -1.02 -4.66 -4.12
N ALA A 68 -1.99 -4.71 -3.21
CA ALA A 68 -3.34 -4.18 -3.41
C ALA A 68 -3.64 -3.11 -2.36
N LEU A 69 -4.26 -2.01 -2.78
CA LEU A 69 -4.69 -0.89 -1.93
C LEU A 69 -6.16 -0.56 -2.23
N PRO A 70 -7.08 -1.47 -1.90
CA PRO A 70 -8.48 -1.31 -2.23
C PRO A 70 -9.19 -0.34 -1.28
N VAL A 71 -10.26 0.29 -1.76
CA VAL A 71 -11.26 0.97 -0.94
C VAL A 71 -12.66 0.61 -1.43
N PRO A 72 -13.72 0.88 -0.65
CA PRO A 72 -15.09 0.74 -1.13
C PRO A 72 -15.30 1.51 -2.45
N GLY A 73 -15.72 0.80 -3.51
CA GLY A 73 -15.95 1.36 -4.85
C GLY A 73 -14.71 1.42 -5.78
N ASP A 74 -13.51 1.10 -5.29
CA ASP A 74 -12.29 1.03 -6.11
C ASP A 74 -11.38 -0.12 -5.62
N PRO A 75 -11.66 -1.38 -6.03
CA PRO A 75 -10.95 -2.58 -5.56
C PRO A 75 -9.58 -2.75 -6.25
N LEU A 76 -8.74 -1.72 -6.21
CA LEU A 76 -7.45 -1.66 -6.92
C LEU A 76 -6.52 -2.81 -6.50
N GLY A 77 -6.09 -3.62 -7.49
CA GLY A 77 -5.15 -4.72 -7.29
C GLY A 77 -5.80 -6.04 -6.86
N LEU A 78 -7.12 -6.08 -6.67
CA LEU A 78 -7.86 -7.28 -6.27
C LEU A 78 -8.43 -8.02 -7.48
N THR A 79 -8.41 -9.36 -7.44
CA THR A 79 -8.93 -10.23 -8.51
C THR A 79 -9.89 -11.30 -7.99
N GLY A 80 -10.37 -11.17 -6.74
CA GLY A 80 -11.18 -12.19 -6.07
C GLY A 80 -10.33 -13.20 -5.30
N PRO A 81 -10.95 -14.25 -4.74
CA PRO A 81 -12.38 -14.46 -4.61
C PRO A 81 -13.04 -13.47 -3.61
N PRO A 82 -14.39 -13.41 -3.52
CA PRO A 82 -15.10 -12.47 -2.65
C PRO A 82 -14.64 -12.43 -1.19
N PRO A 83 -14.33 -13.56 -0.52
CA PRO A 83 -13.84 -13.53 0.86
C PRO A 83 -12.55 -12.73 1.04
N PHE A 84 -11.58 -12.91 0.11
CA PHE A 84 -10.35 -12.14 0.12
C PHE A 84 -10.59 -10.66 -0.19
N ASN A 85 -11.41 -10.36 -1.19
CA ASN A 85 -11.72 -8.98 -1.54
C ASN A 85 -12.36 -8.20 -0.38
N SER A 86 -13.35 -8.80 0.29
CA SER A 86 -14.02 -8.17 1.43
C SER A 86 -13.04 -7.90 2.57
N ALA A 87 -12.20 -8.88 2.93
CA ALA A 87 -11.20 -8.71 3.97
C ALA A 87 -10.15 -7.65 3.61
N ALA A 88 -9.69 -7.63 2.36
CA ALA A 88 -8.73 -6.64 1.89
C ALA A 88 -9.32 -5.23 1.83
N ILE A 89 -10.58 -5.07 1.44
CA ILE A 89 -11.30 -3.79 1.46
C ILE A 89 -11.49 -3.29 2.90
N GLU A 90 -11.85 -4.17 3.84
CA GLU A 90 -12.00 -3.82 5.25
C GLU A 90 -10.65 -3.36 5.87
N ALA A 91 -9.56 -4.04 5.53
CA ALA A 91 -8.22 -3.65 5.96
C ALA A 91 -7.64 -2.45 5.20
N GLY A 92 -8.21 -2.08 4.04
CA GLY A 92 -7.72 -1.06 3.11
C GLY A 92 -6.41 -1.41 2.39
N GLN A 93 -5.89 -2.63 2.58
CA GLN A 93 -4.63 -3.09 2.00
C GLN A 93 -4.52 -4.61 2.02
N ALA A 94 -3.76 -5.17 1.08
CA ALA A 94 -3.33 -6.55 1.10
C ALA A 94 -2.03 -6.73 0.33
N ALA A 95 -1.27 -7.77 0.68
CA ALA A 95 -0.18 -8.30 -0.14
C ALA A 95 -0.63 -9.62 -0.76
N ILE A 96 -0.29 -9.90 -2.01
CA ILE A 96 -0.64 -11.16 -2.68
C ILE A 96 0.65 -11.88 -3.08
N ALA A 97 0.93 -13.02 -2.46
CA ALA A 97 2.00 -13.92 -2.87
C ALA A 97 1.57 -14.68 -4.12
N VAL A 98 2.40 -14.62 -5.17
CA VAL A 98 2.16 -15.30 -6.45
C VAL A 98 3.00 -16.56 -6.50
N LEU A 99 2.35 -17.72 -6.48
CA LEU A 99 2.95 -19.04 -6.62
C LEU A 99 2.67 -19.60 -8.04
N PRO A 100 3.31 -20.71 -8.45
CA PRO A 100 3.13 -21.25 -9.80
C PRO A 100 1.68 -21.67 -10.14
N SER A 101 0.91 -22.12 -9.16
CA SER A 101 -0.45 -22.68 -9.36
C SER A 101 -1.56 -21.95 -8.60
N ARG A 102 -1.23 -21.07 -7.65
CA ARG A 102 -2.20 -20.33 -6.83
C ARG A 102 -1.65 -18.97 -6.40
N CYS A 103 -2.51 -18.12 -5.87
CA CYS A 103 -2.09 -16.89 -5.19
C CYS A 103 -2.61 -16.91 -3.76
N LEU A 104 -1.80 -16.42 -2.81
CA LEU A 104 -2.21 -16.28 -1.42
C LEU A 104 -2.28 -14.80 -1.05
N GLY A 105 -3.45 -14.37 -0.58
CA GLY A 105 -3.70 -13.04 -0.06
C GLY A 105 -3.36 -12.93 1.43
N LEU A 106 -2.53 -11.96 1.77
CA LEU A 106 -2.10 -11.60 3.11
C LEU A 106 -2.77 -10.29 3.51
N VAL A 107 -3.71 -10.38 4.46
CA VAL A 107 -4.47 -9.23 4.96
C VAL A 107 -3.99 -8.88 6.38
N PRO A 108 -3.46 -7.67 6.62
CA PRO A 108 -2.95 -7.30 7.93
C PRO A 108 -4.08 -6.96 8.89
N MET A 109 -3.99 -7.48 10.10
CA MET A 109 -4.85 -7.12 11.23
C MET A 109 -3.99 -6.71 12.41
N ARG A 110 -4.50 -5.83 13.27
CA ARG A 110 -3.80 -5.45 14.50
C ARG A 110 -3.77 -6.63 15.45
N ASP A 111 -2.58 -6.98 15.92
CA ASP A 111 -2.43 -7.95 17.00
C ASP A 111 -2.25 -7.22 18.34
N ARG A 112 -3.14 -7.50 19.29
CA ARG A 112 -3.24 -6.84 20.60
C ARG A 112 -3.15 -7.87 21.72
N ARG A 113 -1.94 -8.40 21.95
CA ARG A 113 -1.64 -9.31 23.06
C ARG A 113 -1.31 -8.53 24.32
N GLY A 114 -2.34 -7.95 24.95
CA GLY A 114 -2.19 -7.11 26.15
C GLY A 114 -1.96 -5.63 25.85
N SER A 115 -1.76 -4.84 26.90
CA SER A 115 -1.75 -3.36 26.84
C SER A 115 -0.49 -2.76 26.21
N SER A 116 0.66 -3.44 26.32
CA SER A 116 1.95 -2.92 25.81
C SER A 116 2.37 -3.53 24.48
N TYR A 117 1.65 -4.55 23.98
CA TYR A 117 1.97 -5.22 22.72
C TYR A 117 1.27 -4.52 21.55
N ALA A 118 2.05 -4.17 20.53
CA ALA A 118 1.55 -3.67 19.26
C ALA A 118 2.27 -4.40 18.12
N GLY A 119 1.62 -5.42 17.58
CA GLY A 119 2.10 -6.17 16.43
C GLY A 119 1.07 -6.23 15.31
N VAL A 120 1.38 -7.03 14.29
CA VAL A 120 0.49 -7.31 13.16
C VAL A 120 0.32 -8.81 13.03
N ARG A 121 -0.93 -9.25 12.91
CA ARG A 121 -1.31 -10.61 12.57
C ARG A 121 -1.86 -10.62 11.15
N TRP A 122 -1.26 -11.39 10.26
CA TRP A 122 -1.68 -11.54 8.88
C TRP A 122 -2.67 -12.71 8.76
N SER A 123 -3.84 -12.45 8.20
CA SER A 123 -4.74 -13.50 7.72
C SER A 123 -4.33 -13.93 6.34
N VAL A 124 -4.26 -15.25 6.12
CA VAL A 124 -3.97 -15.83 4.80
C VAL A 124 -5.28 -16.33 4.20
N LEU A 125 -5.60 -15.87 2.99
CA LEU A 125 -6.75 -16.31 2.20
C LEU A 125 -6.29 -16.71 0.79
N GLU A 126 -7.06 -17.56 0.12
CA GLU A 126 -6.87 -17.78 -1.32
C GLU A 126 -7.14 -16.47 -2.08
N ALA A 127 -6.32 -16.19 -3.09
CA ALA A 127 -6.44 -15.03 -3.96
C ALA A 127 -6.49 -15.45 -5.43
N GLY A 128 -7.13 -14.62 -6.26
CA GLY A 128 -7.26 -14.87 -7.69
C GLY A 128 -5.92 -14.89 -8.41
N THR A 129 -5.76 -15.85 -9.32
CA THR A 129 -4.56 -16.00 -10.16
C THR A 129 -4.54 -15.06 -11.36
N SER A 130 -5.69 -14.47 -11.71
CA SER A 130 -5.79 -13.49 -12.79
C SER A 130 -4.87 -12.28 -12.55
N ALA A 131 -4.34 -11.74 -13.65
CA ALA A 131 -3.62 -10.48 -13.62
C ALA A 131 -4.56 -9.35 -13.16
N PRO A 132 -4.12 -8.47 -12.23
CA PRO A 132 -4.95 -7.37 -11.76
C PRO A 132 -4.93 -6.24 -12.79
N ASP A 133 -6.02 -5.50 -12.89
CA ASP A 133 -6.07 -4.27 -13.69
C ASP A 133 -5.38 -3.14 -12.91
N VAL A 134 -4.08 -3.01 -13.12
CA VAL A 134 -3.23 -1.97 -12.52
C VAL A 134 -2.49 -1.23 -13.64
N PRO A 135 -2.39 0.10 -13.56
CA PRO A 135 -1.68 0.87 -14.58
C PRO A 135 -0.18 0.59 -14.53
N SER A 136 0.49 0.74 -15.67
CA SER A 136 1.95 0.77 -15.73
C SER A 136 2.51 1.96 -14.93
N LEU A 137 3.79 1.90 -14.56
CA LEU A 137 4.44 3.01 -13.86
C LEU A 137 4.35 4.33 -14.63
N ALA A 138 4.46 4.30 -15.95
CA ALA A 138 4.41 5.49 -16.79
C ALA A 138 3.00 6.10 -16.84
N GLU A 139 1.96 5.28 -17.00
CA GLU A 139 0.56 5.74 -16.98
C GLU A 139 0.18 6.28 -15.62
N ALA A 140 0.61 5.62 -14.54
CA ALA A 140 0.31 6.04 -13.18
C ALA A 140 0.98 7.39 -12.84
N GLU A 141 2.24 7.61 -13.24
CA GLU A 141 2.93 8.89 -13.08
C GLU A 141 2.27 10.02 -13.88
N HIS A 142 1.89 9.73 -15.12
CA HIS A 142 1.20 10.70 -15.98
C HIS A 142 -0.15 11.10 -15.38
N THR A 143 -0.96 10.11 -14.99
CA THR A 143 -2.26 10.33 -14.33
C THR A 143 -2.10 11.12 -13.05
N LEU A 144 -1.14 10.75 -12.19
CA LEU A 144 -0.86 11.48 -10.94
C LEU A 144 -0.53 12.96 -11.21
N THR A 145 0.29 13.23 -12.22
CA THR A 145 0.68 14.60 -12.58
C THR A 145 -0.52 15.43 -13.05
N LEU A 146 -1.38 14.85 -13.90
CA LEU A 146 -2.59 15.51 -14.38
C LEU A 146 -3.59 15.76 -13.24
N THR A 147 -3.89 14.73 -12.44
CA THR A 147 -4.82 14.85 -11.32
C THR A 147 -4.32 15.84 -10.27
N MET A 148 -3.01 15.88 -9.98
CA MET A 148 -2.43 16.86 -9.07
C MET A 148 -2.64 18.30 -9.57
N ARG A 149 -2.46 18.55 -10.87
CA ARG A 149 -2.72 19.86 -11.48
C ARG A 149 -4.20 20.22 -11.37
N SER A 150 -5.10 19.33 -11.83
CA SER A 150 -6.55 19.56 -11.76
C SER A 150 -7.04 19.78 -10.34
N ALA A 151 -6.53 19.03 -9.36
CA ALA A 151 -6.86 19.22 -7.95
C ALA A 151 -6.35 20.55 -7.42
N THR A 152 -5.14 20.98 -7.81
CA THR A 152 -4.60 22.29 -7.43
C THR A 152 -5.47 23.41 -7.98
N ASP A 153 -5.85 23.35 -9.26
CA ASP A 153 -6.71 24.35 -9.91
C ASP A 153 -8.09 24.42 -9.24
N ALA A 154 -8.71 23.26 -8.95
CA ALA A 154 -9.99 23.19 -8.26
C ALA A 154 -9.91 23.77 -6.84
N LEU A 155 -8.81 23.51 -6.12
CA LEU A 155 -8.61 23.99 -4.75
C LEU A 155 -8.25 25.48 -4.68
N LEU A 156 -7.64 26.06 -5.71
CA LEU A 156 -7.41 27.51 -5.79
C LEU A 156 -8.72 28.31 -5.82
N GLY A 157 -9.81 27.72 -6.34
CA GLY A 157 -11.15 28.32 -6.32
C GLY A 157 -11.89 28.18 -4.98
N VAL A 158 -11.32 27.46 -4.00
CA VAL A 158 -11.92 27.21 -2.70
C VAL A 158 -11.36 28.20 -1.67
N GLU A 159 -12.04 29.34 -1.52
CA GLU A 159 -11.75 30.33 -0.47
C GLU A 159 -12.09 29.78 0.93
N GLY A 160 -11.09 29.65 1.81
CA GLY A 160 -11.23 29.22 3.19
C GLY A 160 -10.10 29.76 4.07
N PRO A 161 -10.22 29.73 5.41
CA PRO A 161 -9.17 30.23 6.28
C PRO A 161 -7.84 29.54 5.96
N ALA A 162 -6.76 30.32 5.85
CA ALA A 162 -5.43 29.80 5.55
C ALA A 162 -5.09 28.66 6.52
N GLN A 163 -5.04 27.43 5.99
CA GLN A 163 -4.69 26.27 6.78
C GLN A 163 -3.22 26.43 7.17
N GLY A 164 -2.94 26.53 8.46
CA GLY A 164 -1.57 26.65 8.94
C GLY A 164 -0.72 25.52 8.35
N HIS A 165 0.49 25.85 7.88
CA HIS A 165 1.44 24.91 7.31
C HIS A 165 1.84 23.86 8.37
N ARG A 166 1.03 22.82 8.56
CA ARG A 166 1.42 21.67 9.37
C ARG A 166 2.54 20.97 8.64
N ARG A 167 3.72 20.95 9.26
CA ARG A 167 4.83 20.13 8.79
C ARG A 167 4.39 18.68 8.79
N VAL A 168 4.28 18.12 7.60
CA VAL A 168 4.10 16.70 7.39
C VAL A 168 5.46 16.04 7.45
N SER A 169 5.72 15.24 8.48
CA SER A 169 6.83 14.29 8.44
C SER A 169 6.34 13.06 7.69
N ALA A 170 6.67 12.97 6.40
CA ALA A 170 6.53 11.71 5.68
C ALA A 170 7.71 10.83 6.10
N VAL A 171 7.45 9.88 6.99
CA VAL A 171 8.39 8.77 7.22
C VAL A 171 8.22 7.84 6.03
N ASP A 172 9.00 8.07 4.98
CA ASP A 172 9.12 7.17 3.84
C ASP A 172 10.59 6.75 3.76
N ASP A 173 10.87 5.51 4.18
CA ASP A 173 12.18 4.88 4.03
C ASP A 173 12.53 4.64 2.54
N GLY A 174 11.61 4.99 1.62
CA GLY A 174 11.73 4.78 0.19
C GLY A 174 11.49 3.32 -0.18
N LEU A 175 11.53 3.06 -1.50
CA LEU A 175 11.56 1.68 -1.98
C LEU A 175 12.90 1.02 -1.61
N ALA A 176 12.87 -0.30 -1.50
CA ALA A 176 14.03 -1.14 -1.27
C ALA A 176 15.00 -1.09 -2.48
N PRO A 177 16.25 -1.55 -2.33
CA PRO A 177 17.18 -1.68 -3.45
C PRO A 177 16.61 -2.57 -4.58
N GLY A 178 17.01 -2.29 -5.82
CA GLY A 178 16.58 -3.04 -7.01
C GLY A 178 15.44 -2.41 -7.81
N TYR A 179 14.71 -1.46 -7.22
CA TYR A 179 13.67 -0.72 -7.93
C TYR A 179 14.27 0.33 -8.89
N PRO A 180 13.65 0.60 -10.04
CA PRO A 180 14.14 1.62 -10.97
C PRO A 180 14.04 3.02 -10.34
N ALA A 181 14.98 3.91 -10.65
CA ALA A 181 15.00 5.28 -10.12
C ALA A 181 13.69 6.04 -10.35
N ARG A 182 12.99 5.75 -11.46
CA ARG A 182 11.65 6.29 -11.74
C ARG A 182 10.63 5.89 -10.67
N ALA A 183 10.60 4.62 -10.26
CA ALA A 183 9.70 4.14 -9.23
C ALA A 183 9.97 4.78 -7.87
N HIS A 184 11.25 4.97 -7.50
CA HIS A 184 11.61 5.70 -6.28
C HIS A 184 11.03 7.12 -6.25
N ARG A 185 11.16 7.86 -7.37
CA ARG A 185 10.61 9.23 -7.46
C ARG A 185 9.08 9.26 -7.35
N VAL A 186 8.40 8.35 -8.05
CA VAL A 186 6.93 8.24 -8.04
C VAL A 186 6.42 7.84 -6.66
N ALA A 187 7.05 6.84 -6.02
CA ALA A 187 6.69 6.40 -4.67
C ALA A 187 6.87 7.53 -3.64
N ALA A 188 7.99 8.25 -3.68
CA ALA A 188 8.25 9.38 -2.77
C ALA A 188 7.24 10.52 -2.95
N LEU A 189 6.83 10.81 -4.20
CA LEU A 189 5.78 11.79 -4.47
C LEU A 189 4.42 11.31 -3.92
N ALA A 190 4.05 10.05 -4.18
CA ALA A 190 2.81 9.46 -3.70
C ALA A 190 2.75 9.44 -2.16
N ALA A 191 3.86 9.10 -1.47
CA ALA A 191 3.95 9.12 -0.02
C ALA A 191 3.76 10.52 0.57
N ARG A 192 4.39 11.54 -0.03
CA ARG A 192 4.20 12.94 0.37
C ARG A 192 2.76 13.40 0.19
N LEU A 193 2.16 13.14 -0.98
CA LEU A 193 0.76 13.50 -1.26
C LEU A 193 -0.22 12.79 -0.32
N SER A 194 -0.04 11.48 -0.09
CA SER A 194 -0.85 10.72 0.87
C SER A 194 -0.77 11.33 2.28
N ALA A 195 0.42 11.76 2.71
CA ALA A 195 0.59 12.38 4.01
C ALA A 195 -0.05 13.78 4.10
N VAL A 196 -0.12 14.54 3.00
CA VAL A 196 -0.87 15.79 2.89
C VAL A 196 -2.38 15.55 2.94
N LEU A 197 -2.88 14.55 2.19
CA LEU A 197 -4.31 14.20 2.17
C LEU A 197 -4.86 13.89 3.57
N ARG A 198 -4.06 13.24 4.43
CA ARG A 198 -4.45 12.90 5.82
C ARG A 198 -4.62 14.10 6.75
N ILE A 199 -4.03 15.25 6.45
CA ILE A 199 -4.09 16.43 7.31
C ILE A 199 -5.09 17.48 6.82
N ALA A 200 -5.76 17.23 5.70
CA ALA A 200 -6.75 18.14 5.15
C ALA A 200 -7.88 18.41 6.16
N ASP A 201 -8.12 19.69 6.47
CA ASP A 201 -9.23 20.15 7.32
C ASP A 201 -10.30 20.83 6.45
N ASP A 202 -11.56 20.74 6.89
CA ASP A 202 -12.75 21.21 6.17
C ASP A 202 -13.42 22.41 6.87
N ARG A 203 -12.84 22.90 7.96
CA ARG A 203 -13.38 24.02 8.73
C ARG A 203 -13.49 25.30 7.91
N GLY A 204 -14.67 25.93 7.99
CA GLY A 204 -14.94 27.26 7.41
C GLY A 204 -15.36 27.26 5.95
N LEU A 205 -15.68 26.10 5.36
CA LEU A 205 -16.12 25.98 3.97
C LEU A 205 -17.65 25.99 3.84
N THR A 206 -18.15 26.58 2.75
CA THR A 206 -19.55 26.43 2.34
C THR A 206 -19.84 25.02 1.80
N SER A 207 -21.11 24.64 1.69
CA SER A 207 -21.49 23.33 1.15
C SER A 207 -20.96 23.06 -0.26
N ALA A 208 -21.01 24.05 -1.16
CA ALA A 208 -20.49 23.93 -2.52
C ALA A 208 -18.96 23.77 -2.56
N GLN A 209 -18.25 24.49 -1.68
CA GLN A 209 -16.80 24.37 -1.53
C GLN A 209 -16.40 23.02 -0.95
N LEU A 210 -17.17 22.50 0.01
CA LEU A 210 -16.97 21.16 0.57
C LEU A 210 -17.09 20.08 -0.50
N THR A 211 -18.11 20.16 -1.37
CA THR A 211 -18.28 19.21 -2.47
C THR A 211 -17.11 19.26 -3.44
N THR A 212 -16.77 20.45 -3.93
CA THR A 212 -15.67 20.66 -4.89
C THR A 212 -14.34 20.13 -4.34
N ARG A 213 -14.02 20.48 -3.09
CA ARG A 213 -12.83 20.00 -2.39
C ARG A 213 -12.85 18.48 -2.22
N SER A 214 -13.97 17.91 -1.78
CA SER A 214 -14.08 16.47 -1.56
C SER A 214 -13.89 15.67 -2.85
N ASP A 215 -14.45 16.14 -3.96
CA ASP A 215 -14.30 15.50 -5.26
C ASP A 215 -12.83 15.55 -5.72
N ALA A 216 -12.20 16.72 -5.67
CA ALA A 216 -10.79 16.89 -6.02
C ALA A 216 -9.84 16.03 -5.16
N LEU A 217 -10.08 15.97 -3.84
CA LEU A 217 -9.28 15.15 -2.93
C LEU A 217 -9.50 13.65 -3.15
N ARG A 218 -10.73 13.20 -3.46
CA ARG A 218 -11.02 11.80 -3.79
C ARG A 218 -10.32 11.37 -5.07
N ASP A 219 -10.33 12.21 -6.11
CA ASP A 219 -9.62 11.93 -7.36
C ASP A 219 -8.11 11.86 -7.15
N LEU A 220 -7.55 12.80 -6.38
CA LEU A 220 -6.13 12.81 -6.03
C LEU A 220 -5.74 11.56 -5.22
N ASP A 221 -6.54 11.16 -4.24
CA ASP A 221 -6.31 9.92 -3.47
C ASP A 221 -6.31 8.68 -4.39
N ARG A 222 -7.26 8.62 -5.34
CA ARG A 222 -7.34 7.55 -6.33
C ARG A 222 -6.07 7.43 -7.17
N ALA A 223 -5.52 8.56 -7.61
CA ALA A 223 -4.30 8.65 -8.40
C ALA A 223 -3.06 8.29 -7.57
N VAL A 224 -2.99 8.74 -6.31
CA VAL A 224 -1.90 8.42 -5.37
C VAL A 224 -1.84 6.92 -5.09
N ARG A 225 -2.98 6.25 -4.85
CA ARG A 225 -3.02 4.79 -4.66
C ARG A 225 -2.51 4.02 -5.88
N ARG A 226 -2.95 4.40 -7.08
CA ARG A 226 -2.48 3.81 -8.36
C ARG A 226 -0.98 3.99 -8.57
N ALA A 227 -0.47 5.20 -8.36
CA ALA A 227 0.96 5.50 -8.45
C ALA A 227 1.78 4.66 -7.46
N ARG A 228 1.26 4.48 -6.24
CA ARG A 228 1.90 3.66 -5.22
C ARG A 228 1.92 2.18 -5.61
N VAL A 229 0.80 1.61 -6.04
CA VAL A 229 0.73 0.21 -6.51
C VAL A 229 1.69 -0.01 -7.69
N ALA A 230 1.64 0.85 -8.71
CA ALA A 230 2.51 0.75 -9.89
C ALA A 230 4.00 0.84 -9.52
N ALA A 231 4.39 1.76 -8.63
CA ALA A 231 5.78 1.86 -8.17
C ALA A 231 6.27 0.60 -7.45
N HIS A 232 5.39 -0.09 -6.70
CA HIS A 232 5.75 -1.34 -6.00
C HIS A 232 5.80 -2.56 -6.92
N HIS A 233 5.13 -2.51 -8.06
CA HIS A 233 5.17 -3.55 -9.10
C HIS A 233 6.29 -3.31 -10.13
N ALA A 234 6.90 -2.13 -10.17
CA ALA A 234 7.93 -1.78 -11.15
C ALA A 234 9.18 -2.69 -11.13
N ILE A 235 9.47 -3.39 -10.03
CA ILE A 235 10.59 -4.34 -9.97
C ILE A 235 10.32 -5.62 -10.78
N THR A 236 9.04 -5.97 -11.00
CA THR A 236 8.64 -7.16 -11.78
C THR A 236 8.45 -6.85 -13.26
N GLU A 237 8.45 -5.59 -13.68
CA GLU A 237 8.36 -5.20 -15.10
C GLU A 237 9.66 -5.51 -15.88
N PHE A 238 10.76 -5.81 -15.19
CA PHE A 238 12.09 -6.06 -15.78
C PHE A 238 12.53 -7.54 -15.76
N VAL A 239 11.64 -8.45 -15.39
CA VAL A 239 11.87 -9.91 -15.38
C VAL A 239 10.92 -10.58 -16.36
#